data_AF-A0A7L4R7P9-F1
#
_entry.id   AF-A0A7L4R7P9-F1
#
_cell.length_a   1.000
_cell.length_b   1.000
_cell.length_c   1.000
_cell.angle_alpha   90.00
_cell.angle_beta   90.00
_cell.angle_gamma   90.00
#
_symmetry.space_group_name_H-M   'P 1'
#
loop_
_entity.id
_entity.type
_entity.pdbx_description
1 polymer ?
#
loop_
_entity_poly.entity_id
_entity_poly.type
_entity_poly.pdbx_seq_one_letter_code
_entity_poly.pdbx_strand_id
1 'polypeptide(L)'
;HRKNIYPPVDPLPSLSRLMNLGIGKERTREDHRGVSDQMYAGYANGRDLRSLSAVVGEESLTDTDRKYLRFADDFEKKFITQGPYEDRSIEQTLDLGWDLLSSLPEDELKRVKKEFIEKYGRKFRK
;
A
#
# COMPACT_ATOMS: atom_id res chain seq x y z
N HIS A 1 -13.25 2.50 -15.76
CA HIS A 1 -12.21 3.51 -16.04
C HIS A 1 -12.68 4.94 -15.80
N ARG A 2 -13.03 5.33 -14.57
CA ARG A 2 -13.49 6.72 -14.28
C ARG A 2 -12.46 7.61 -13.59
N LYS A 3 -11.37 7.03 -13.05
CA LYS A 3 -10.33 7.73 -12.28
C LYS A 3 -9.02 7.98 -13.05
N ASN A 4 -8.98 7.72 -14.36
CA ASN A 4 -7.78 7.83 -15.18
C ASN A 4 -6.53 7.06 -14.66
N ILE A 5 -6.77 5.92 -14.00
CA ILE A 5 -5.74 5.01 -13.50
C ILE A 5 -5.42 3.98 -14.59
N TYR A 6 -4.14 3.77 -14.87
CA TYR A 6 -3.63 2.77 -15.80
C TYR A 6 -2.40 2.06 -15.20
N PRO A 7 -2.33 0.72 -15.22
CA PRO A 7 -3.40 -0.21 -15.60
C PRO A 7 -4.55 -0.19 -14.56
N PRO A 8 -5.80 -0.45 -14.95
CA PRO A 8 -6.99 -0.36 -14.09
C PRO A 8 -7.16 -1.58 -13.16
N VAL A 9 -6.11 -1.99 -12.46
CA VAL A 9 -6.14 -3.18 -11.60
C VAL A 9 -6.75 -2.83 -10.24
N ASP A 10 -7.78 -3.56 -9.83
CA ASP A 10 -8.27 -3.52 -8.44
C ASP A 10 -7.64 -4.70 -7.67
N PRO A 11 -6.74 -4.44 -6.71
CA PRO A 11 -6.07 -5.51 -5.97
C PRO A 11 -6.98 -6.20 -4.94
N LEU A 12 -8.07 -5.57 -4.47
CA LEU A 12 -8.93 -6.16 -3.43
C LEU A 12 -9.66 -7.44 -3.88
N PRO A 13 -10.27 -7.51 -5.08
CA PRO A 13 -10.83 -8.76 -5.59
C PRO A 13 -9.79 -9.67 -6.24
N SER A 14 -8.54 -9.22 -6.40
CA SER A 14 -7.48 -9.97 -7.08
C SER A 14 -6.78 -10.94 -6.14
N LEU A 15 -6.40 -12.13 -6.63
CA LEU A 15 -5.72 -13.14 -5.83
C LEU A 15 -4.72 -13.95 -6.65
N SER A 16 -3.49 -14.05 -6.14
CA SER A 16 -2.51 -15.04 -6.59
C SER A 16 -2.35 -16.14 -5.55
N ARG A 17 -2.91 -17.33 -5.83
CA ARG A 17 -2.86 -18.48 -4.92
C ARG A 17 -1.45 -19.02 -4.68
N LEU A 18 -0.53 -18.76 -5.62
CA LEU A 18 0.84 -19.26 -5.59
C LEU A 18 1.85 -18.18 -5.17
N MET A 19 1.41 -16.98 -4.78
CA MET A 19 2.28 -15.87 -4.41
C MET A 19 3.36 -16.30 -3.40
N ASN A 20 2.98 -17.06 -2.35
CA ASN A 20 3.92 -17.47 -1.31
C ASN A 20 5.07 -18.34 -1.83
N LEU A 21 4.87 -19.05 -2.93
CA LEU A 21 5.93 -19.81 -3.56
C LEU A 21 6.89 -18.88 -4.31
N GLY A 22 6.44 -17.72 -4.80
CA GLY A 22 7.21 -16.80 -5.64
C GLY A 22 7.97 -15.68 -4.92
N ILE A 23 7.81 -15.53 -3.60
CA ILE A 23 8.34 -14.39 -2.84
C ILE A 23 9.37 -14.81 -1.79
N GLY A 24 10.00 -13.82 -1.13
CA GLY A 24 10.93 -14.04 -0.02
C GLY A 24 12.40 -13.86 -0.42
N LYS A 25 13.29 -14.10 0.55
CA LYS A 25 14.74 -13.77 0.50
C LYS A 25 15.46 -14.31 -0.74
N GLU A 26 15.11 -15.49 -1.21
CA GLU A 26 15.79 -16.16 -2.33
C GLU A 26 15.16 -15.86 -3.70
N ARG A 27 14.05 -15.13 -3.74
CA ARG A 27 13.31 -14.86 -4.99
C ARG A 27 13.08 -13.39 -5.28
N THR A 28 12.77 -12.61 -4.25
CA THR A 28 12.47 -11.19 -4.36
C THR A 28 13.18 -10.45 -3.23
N ARG A 29 12.50 -10.23 -2.11
CA ARG A 29 13.05 -9.64 -0.89
C ARG A 29 12.31 -10.21 0.32
N GLU A 30 12.99 -10.25 1.45
CA GLU A 30 12.52 -10.84 2.71
C GLU A 30 11.30 -10.15 3.35
N ASP A 31 11.04 -8.88 3.00
CA ASP A 31 9.93 -8.06 3.47
C ASP A 31 8.68 -8.15 2.58
N HIS A 32 8.78 -8.74 1.38
CA HIS A 32 7.74 -8.73 0.36
C HIS A 32 6.36 -9.12 0.91
N ARG A 33 6.27 -10.25 1.63
CA ARG A 33 4.98 -10.71 2.16
C ARG A 33 4.35 -9.69 3.11
N GLY A 34 5.14 -9.16 4.04
CA GLY A 34 4.66 -8.19 5.03
C GLY A 34 4.20 -6.90 4.36
N VAL A 35 5.01 -6.37 3.43
CA VAL A 35 4.66 -5.16 2.67
C VAL A 35 3.37 -5.35 1.89
N SER A 36 3.22 -6.46 1.16
CA SER A 36 1.98 -6.76 0.43
C SER A 36 0.77 -6.84 1.35
N ASP A 37 0.87 -7.58 2.46
CA ASP A 37 -0.25 -7.74 3.41
C ASP A 37 -0.63 -6.40 4.07
N GLN A 38 0.36 -5.56 4.40
CA GLN A 38 0.13 -4.24 4.99
C GLN A 38 -0.47 -3.25 3.98
N MET A 39 0.04 -3.23 2.74
CA MET A 39 -0.49 -2.38 1.66
C MET A 39 -1.94 -2.73 1.35
N TYR A 40 -2.26 -4.03 1.27
CA TYR A 40 -3.63 -4.51 1.07
C TYR A 40 -4.55 -4.04 2.20
N ALA A 41 -4.14 -4.23 3.46
CA ALA A 41 -4.95 -3.85 4.62
C ALA A 41 -5.17 -2.33 4.69
N GLY A 42 -4.13 -1.53 4.42
CA GLY A 42 -4.24 -0.08 4.39
C GLY A 42 -5.15 0.41 3.28
N TYR A 43 -5.09 -0.21 2.10
CA TYR A 43 -5.95 0.16 0.97
C TYR A 43 -7.41 -0.21 1.21
N ALA A 44 -7.67 -1.40 1.77
CA ALA A 44 -9.02 -1.81 2.17
C ALA A 44 -9.63 -0.82 3.19
N ASN A 45 -8.89 -0.51 4.25
CA ASN A 45 -9.34 0.44 5.27
C ASN A 45 -9.61 1.83 4.68
N GLY A 46 -8.69 2.36 3.86
CA GLY A 46 -8.89 3.66 3.21
C GLY A 46 -10.10 3.67 2.25
N ARG A 47 -10.44 2.56 1.59
CA ARG A 47 -11.67 2.46 0.78
C ARG A 47 -12.94 2.44 1.62
N ASP A 48 -12.93 1.76 2.76
CA ASP A 48 -14.06 1.75 3.69
C ASP A 48 -14.27 3.14 4.29
N LEU A 49 -13.19 3.79 4.71
CA LEU A 49 -13.21 5.18 5.20
C LEU A 49 -13.68 6.17 4.13
N ARG A 50 -13.34 5.96 2.85
CA ARG A 50 -13.83 6.81 1.74
C ARG A 50 -15.34 6.66 1.56
N SER A 51 -15.86 5.47 1.80
CA SER A 51 -17.31 5.21 1.75
C SER A 51 -18.00 5.84 2.95
N LEU A 52 -17.40 5.73 4.14
CA LEU A 52 -17.89 6.36 5.36
C LEU A 52 -17.90 7.90 5.25
N SER A 53 -16.80 8.50 4.78
CA SER A 53 -16.66 9.95 4.66
C SER A 53 -17.68 10.56 3.71
N ALA A 54 -18.08 9.83 2.66
CA ALA A 54 -19.14 10.25 1.74
C ALA A 54 -20.54 10.29 2.39
N VAL A 55 -20.73 9.59 3.52
CA VAL A 55 -22.00 9.55 4.26
C VAL A 55 -22.01 10.54 5.42
N VAL A 56 -20.93 10.60 6.22
CA VAL A 56 -20.89 11.36 7.48
C VAL A 56 -20.05 12.63 7.45
N GLY A 57 -19.37 12.94 6.33
CA GLY A 57 -18.47 14.09 6.20
C GLY A 57 -17.04 13.79 6.66
N GLU A 58 -16.06 14.40 6.01
CA GLU A 58 -14.62 14.17 6.29
C GLU A 58 -14.19 14.76 7.64
N GLU A 59 -14.91 15.78 8.13
CA GLU A 59 -14.70 16.42 9.43
C GLU A 59 -14.95 15.48 10.62
N SER A 60 -15.70 14.40 10.40
CA SER A 60 -15.99 13.39 11.44
C SER A 60 -14.85 12.38 11.64
N LEU A 61 -13.85 12.40 10.76
CA LEU A 61 -12.76 11.43 10.76
C LEU A 61 -11.64 11.80 11.71
N THR A 62 -11.05 10.77 12.32
CA THR A 62 -9.84 10.95 13.13
C THR A 62 -8.64 11.32 12.24
N ASP A 63 -7.56 11.83 12.85
CA ASP A 63 -6.33 12.10 12.11
C ASP A 63 -5.74 10.84 11.45
N THR A 64 -5.88 9.69 12.11
CA THR A 64 -5.46 8.40 11.56
C THR A 64 -6.32 7.98 10.37
N ASP A 65 -7.64 8.17 10.45
CA ASP A 65 -8.55 7.87 9.33
C ASP A 65 -8.23 8.74 8.10
N ARG A 66 -7.96 10.03 8.32
CA ARG A 66 -7.53 10.94 7.24
C ARG A 66 -6.21 10.49 6.59
N LYS A 67 -5.27 9.92 7.36
CA LYS A 67 -4.05 9.32 6.80
C LYS A 67 -4.34 8.08 5.97
N TYR A 68 -5.27 7.21 6.40
CA TYR A 68 -5.68 6.05 5.60
C TYR A 68 -6.43 6.44 4.32
N LEU A 69 -7.29 7.46 4.36
CA LEU A 69 -7.91 8.02 3.16
C LEU A 69 -6.86 8.49 2.14
N ARG A 70 -5.92 9.31 2.61
CA ARG A 70 -4.82 9.81 1.78
C ARG A 70 -3.96 8.66 1.24
N PHE A 71 -3.66 7.67 2.09
CA PHE A 71 -2.94 6.47 1.68
C PHE A 71 -3.64 5.75 0.53
N ALA A 72 -4.97 5.57 0.59
CA ALA A 72 -5.70 4.91 -0.49
C ALA A 72 -5.70 5.69 -1.81
N ASP A 73 -5.74 7.02 -1.74
CA ASP A 73 -5.61 7.86 -2.93
C ASP A 73 -4.19 7.80 -3.52
N ASP A 74 -3.16 7.89 -2.68
CA ASP A 74 -1.77 7.81 -3.11
C ASP A 74 -1.42 6.41 -3.62
N PHE A 75 -1.99 5.36 -3.05
CA PHE A 75 -1.87 3.98 -3.53
C PHE A 75 -2.41 3.85 -4.96
N GLU A 76 -3.61 4.37 -5.24
CA GLU A 76 -4.19 4.39 -6.59
C GLU A 76 -3.33 5.20 -7.57
N LYS A 77 -2.87 6.39 -7.17
CA LYS A 77 -2.15 7.33 -8.03
C LYS A 77 -0.68 6.99 -8.26
N LYS A 78 -0.02 6.33 -7.32
CA LYS A 78 1.43 6.07 -7.37
C LYS A 78 1.73 4.59 -7.53
N PHE A 79 1.08 3.72 -6.75
CA PHE A 79 1.38 2.29 -6.76
C PHE A 79 0.73 1.57 -7.95
N ILE A 80 -0.60 1.73 -8.10
CA ILE A 80 -1.34 1.08 -9.19
C ILE A 80 -1.05 1.76 -10.53
N THR A 81 -1.00 3.09 -10.54
CA THR A 81 -0.73 3.82 -11.77
C THR A 81 0.72 3.67 -12.18
N GLN A 82 0.93 3.20 -13.41
CA GLN A 82 2.22 2.96 -14.03
C GLN A 82 2.14 3.38 -15.51
N GLY A 83 3.21 3.97 -16.04
CA GLY A 83 3.26 4.33 -17.45
C GLY A 83 3.18 3.10 -18.38
N PRO A 84 2.66 3.24 -19.62
CA PRO A 84 2.58 2.13 -20.57
C PRO A 84 3.94 1.54 -20.98
N TYR A 85 5.02 2.29 -20.76
CA TYR A 85 6.40 1.88 -21.03
C TYR A 85 7.26 1.88 -19.76
N GLU A 86 6.64 2.06 -18.60
CA GLU A 86 7.34 1.97 -17.33
C GLU A 86 7.40 0.48 -16.94
N ASP A 87 8.61 0.00 -16.65
CA ASP A 87 8.85 -1.36 -16.18
C ASP A 87 9.53 -1.28 -14.81
N ARG A 88 8.77 -1.60 -13.75
CA ARG A 88 9.24 -1.53 -12.37
C ARG A 88 9.78 -2.88 -11.96
N SER A 89 11.03 -2.89 -11.50
CA SER A 89 11.58 -4.03 -10.76
C SER A 89 10.78 -4.30 -9.49
N ILE A 90 10.91 -5.51 -8.94
CA ILE A 90 10.25 -5.85 -7.68
C ILE A 90 10.78 -5.01 -6.53
N GLU A 91 12.08 -4.67 -6.53
CA GLU A 91 12.70 -3.82 -5.52
C GLU A 91 12.14 -2.40 -5.55
N GLN A 92 11.98 -1.82 -6.74
CA GLN A 92 11.34 -0.51 -6.91
C GLN A 92 9.89 -0.54 -6.42
N THR A 93 9.15 -1.61 -6.74
CA THR A 93 7.77 -1.78 -6.30
C THR A 93 7.66 -1.86 -4.78
N LEU A 94 8.53 -2.64 -4.12
CA LEU A 94 8.55 -2.75 -2.67
C LEU A 94 9.00 -1.46 -1.99
N ASP A 95 9.97 -0.74 -2.58
CA ASP A 95 10.40 0.57 -2.10
C ASP A 95 9.29 1.61 -2.21
N LEU A 96 8.52 1.61 -3.31
CA LEU A 96 7.33 2.45 -3.45
C LEU A 96 6.26 2.10 -2.42
N GLY A 97 6.11 0.81 -2.09
CA GLY A 97 5.24 0.36 -1.00
C GLY A 97 5.66 0.95 0.34
N TRP A 98 6.96 0.94 0.65
CA TRP A 98 7.48 1.55 1.87
C TRP A 98 7.33 3.07 1.91
N ASP A 99 7.53 3.75 0.79
CA ASP A 99 7.27 5.19 0.67
C ASP A 99 5.82 5.51 1.04
N LEU A 100 4.86 4.78 0.49
CA LEU A 100 3.44 4.93 0.81
C LEU A 100 3.12 4.59 2.27
N LEU A 101 3.67 3.49 2.80
CA LEU A 101 3.46 3.09 4.20
C LEU A 101 4.06 4.08 5.20
N SER A 102 5.05 4.88 4.81
CA SER A 102 5.63 5.92 5.69
C SER A 102 4.63 7.02 6.04
N SER A 103 3.59 7.23 5.22
CA SER A 103 2.50 8.18 5.51
C SER A 103 1.63 7.74 6.70
N LEU A 104 1.61 6.45 7.01
CA LEU A 104 0.87 5.89 8.13
C LEU A 104 1.72 5.92 9.41
N PRO A 105 1.09 6.09 10.60
CA PRO A 105 1.76 5.91 11.88
C PRO A 105 2.43 4.52 11.98
N GLU A 106 3.57 4.42 12.66
CA GLU A 106 4.31 3.15 12.73
C GLU A 106 3.54 2.07 13.51
N ASP A 107 2.82 2.49 14.54
CA ASP A 107 1.89 1.67 15.33
C ASP A 107 0.74 1.07 14.52
N GLU A 108 0.45 1.65 13.35
CA GLU A 108 -0.53 1.13 12.39
C GLU A 108 0.06 0.06 11.44
N LEU A 109 1.38 -0.14 11.41
CA LEU A 109 2.05 -1.14 10.58
C LEU A 109 2.03 -2.55 11.20
N LYS A 110 0.83 -3.07 11.49
CA LYS A 110 0.59 -4.31 12.24
C LYS A 110 0.95 -5.60 11.49
N ARG A 111 1.16 -5.55 10.17
CA ARG A 111 1.41 -6.72 9.30
C ARG A 111 2.84 -6.82 8.82
N VAL A 112 3.71 -5.89 9.21
CA VAL A 112 5.13 -5.93 8.90
C VAL A 112 5.92 -6.11 10.19
N LYS A 113 6.97 -6.94 10.15
CA LYS A 113 7.86 -7.10 11.29
C LYS A 113 8.67 -5.82 11.51
N LYS A 114 8.88 -5.45 12.78
CA LYS A 114 9.68 -4.27 13.16
C LYS A 114 11.08 -4.27 12.55
N GLU A 115 11.73 -5.43 12.45
CA GLU A 115 13.05 -5.57 11.82
C GLU A 115 13.08 -5.05 10.37
N PHE A 116 11.98 -5.20 9.62
CA PHE A 116 11.89 -4.73 8.23
C PHE A 116 11.47 -3.25 8.15
N ILE A 117 10.71 -2.76 9.13
CA ILE A 117 10.45 -1.32 9.26
C ILE A 117 11.77 -0.57 9.45
N GLU A 118 12.62 -1.05 10.35
CA GLU A 118 13.94 -0.47 10.61
C GLU A 118 14.87 -0.60 9.40
N LYS A 119 14.93 -1.78 8.79
CA LYS A 119 15.85 -2.07 7.69
C LYS A 119 15.48 -1.38 6.36
N TYR A 120 14.19 -1.33 6.03
CA TYR A 120 13.72 -0.88 4.71
C TYR A 120 12.81 0.35 4.77
N GLY A 121 11.98 0.48 5.81
CA GLY A 121 11.02 1.58 5.94
C GLY A 121 11.61 2.89 6.46
N ARG A 122 12.64 2.82 7.31
CA ARG A 122 13.22 4.00 7.97
C ARG A 122 13.75 5.06 7.01
N LYS A 123 14.23 4.67 5.83
CA LYS A 123 14.71 5.61 4.79
C LYS A 123 13.61 6.54 4.24
N PHE A 124 12.34 6.18 4.40
CA PHE A 124 11.18 6.96 3.92
C PHE A 124 10.49 7.75 5.02
N ARG A 125 10.70 7.37 6.30
CA ARG A 125 10.17 8.08 7.46
C ARG A 125 11.14 9.21 7.83
N LYS A 126 10.80 10.45 7.50
CA LYS A 126 11.54 11.65 7.93
C LYS A 126 10.98 12.20 9.24
#